data_AF-A0A7W1AJE3-F1
#
_entry.id   AF-A0A7W1AJE3-F1
#
_cell.length_a   1.000
_cell.length_b   1.000
_cell.length_c   1.000
_cell.angle_alpha   90.00
_cell.angle_beta   90.00
_cell.angle_gamma   90.00
#
_symmetry.space_group_name_H-M   'P 1'
#
loop_
_entity.id
_entity.type
_entity.pdbx_description
1 polymer ?
#
loop_
_entity_poly.entity_id
_entity_poly.type
_entity_poly.pdbx_seq_one_letter_code
_entity_poly.pdbx_strand_id
1 'polypeptide(L)'
;MLTGAIIGCVVVLVMVVMNKSKAKAGTGLPGQIEEVLRTSGPLNLKDISVRVGKDSFMGRGNVAQALGALESVGKIKTNPAPDGTPQLKKVDFITYEAVGEKPN
;
A
#
# COMPACT_ATOMS: atom_id res chain seq x y z
N MET A 1 -25.06 20.42 1.13
CA MET A 1 -24.18 19.62 0.24
C MET A 1 -22.70 20.01 0.37
N LEU A 2 -22.38 21.31 0.41
CA LEU A 2 -20.98 21.79 0.57
C LEU A 2 -20.31 21.33 1.88
N THR A 3 -21.06 21.34 2.99
CA THR A 3 -20.55 20.95 4.32
C THR A 3 -20.11 19.48 4.38
N GLY A 4 -20.85 18.58 3.73
CA GLY A 4 -20.50 17.16 3.66
C GLY A 4 -19.25 16.88 2.82
N ALA A 5 -19.07 17.61 1.72
CA ALA A 5 -17.88 17.52 0.88
C ALA A 5 -16.62 17.99 1.63
N ILE A 6 -16.72 19.06 2.40
CA ILE A 6 -15.60 19.59 3.20
C ILE A 6 -15.18 18.57 4.28
N ILE A 7 -16.14 18.00 5.01
CA ILE A 7 -15.85 16.98 6.04
C ILE A 7 -15.17 15.76 5.40
N GLY A 8 -15.68 15.30 4.26
CA GLY A 8 -15.09 14.19 3.51
C GLY A 8 -13.62 14.46 3.13
N CYS A 9 -13.33 15.64 2.57
CA CYS A 9 -11.96 16.02 2.20
C CYS A 9 -11.02 16.07 3.41
N VAL A 10 -11.45 16.64 4.53
CA VAL A 10 -10.63 16.74 5.75
C VAL A 10 -10.29 15.35 6.28
N VAL A 11 -11.25 14.43 6.33
CA VAL A 11 -11.02 13.05 6.80
C VAL A 11 -10.00 12.32 5.91
N VAL A 12 -10.13 12.45 4.58
CA VAL A 12 -9.18 11.84 3.64
C VAL A 12 -7.77 12.40 3.84
N LEU A 13 -7.63 13.72 3.96
CA LEU A 13 -6.33 14.36 4.19
C LEU A 13 -5.68 13.92 5.51
N VAL A 14 -6.46 13.86 6.59
CA VAL A 14 -5.98 13.39 7.89
C VAL A 14 -5.52 11.93 7.79
N MET A 15 -6.27 11.06 7.12
CA MET A 15 -5.86 9.66 6.93
C MET A 15 -4.56 9.54 6.12
N VAL A 16 -4.37 10.35 5.07
CA VAL A 16 -3.12 10.37 4.30
C VAL A 16 -1.94 10.80 5.18
N VAL A 17 -2.09 11.86 5.96
CA VAL A 17 -1.03 12.35 6.86
C VAL A 17 -0.70 11.30 7.93
N MET A 18 -1.71 10.69 8.55
CA MET A 18 -1.50 9.66 9.56
C MET A 18 -0.82 8.41 8.97
N ASN A 19 -1.24 7.96 7.79
CA ASN A 19 -0.60 6.81 7.13
C ASN A 19 0.84 7.13 6.73
N LYS A 20 1.14 8.34 6.28
CA LYS A 20 2.51 8.77 5.98
C LYS A 20 3.38 8.80 7.24
N SER A 21 2.85 9.29 8.36
CA SER A 21 3.56 9.27 9.65
C SER A 21 3.83 7.84 10.12
N LYS A 22 2.85 6.94 10.01
CA LYS A 22 2.99 5.52 10.35
C LYS A 22 3.97 4.79 9.43
N ALA A 23 3.98 5.12 8.14
CA ALA A 23 4.94 4.60 7.17
C ALA A 23 6.38 5.01 7.53
N LYS A 24 6.60 6.29 7.87
CA LYS A 24 7.91 6.75 8.36
C LYS A 24 8.34 6.01 9.63
N ALA A 25 7.43 5.88 10.59
CA ALA A 25 7.69 5.20 11.85
C ALA A 25 7.79 3.67 11.73
N GLY A 26 7.36 3.07 10.62
CA GLY A 26 7.30 1.61 10.46
C GLY A 26 6.27 0.94 11.38
N THR A 27 5.16 1.63 11.71
CA THR A 27 4.14 1.13 12.64
C THR A 27 2.78 0.94 11.98
N GLY A 28 1.89 0.17 12.61
CA GLY A 28 0.55 -0.11 12.11
C GLY A 28 0.55 -0.87 10.78
N LEU A 29 -0.47 -0.65 9.95
CA LEU A 29 -0.61 -1.34 8.66
C LEU A 29 0.58 -1.11 7.70
N PRO A 30 1.14 0.11 7.54
CA PRO A 30 2.35 0.31 6.74
C PRO A 30 3.54 -0.51 7.23
N GLY A 31 3.78 -0.59 8.54
CA GLY A 31 4.86 -1.40 9.11
C GLY A 31 4.69 -2.90 8.86
N GLN A 32 3.46 -3.41 9.01
CA GLN A 32 3.15 -4.82 8.71
C GLN A 32 3.38 -5.15 7.23
N ILE A 33 3.01 -4.25 6.33
CA ILE A 33 3.22 -4.43 4.88
C ILE A 33 4.71 -4.40 4.55
N GLU A 34 5.47 -3.45 5.11
CA GLU A 34 6.92 -3.37 4.93
C GLU A 34 7.62 -4.67 5.37
N GLU A 35 7.23 -5.21 6.54
CA GLU A 35 7.77 -6.48 7.04
C GLU A 35 7.43 -7.65 6.11
N VAL A 36 6.16 -7.77 5.70
CA VAL A 36 5.73 -8.81 4.75
C VAL A 36 6.55 -8.76 3.46
N LEU A 37 6.80 -7.57 2.91
CA LEU A 37 7.57 -7.39 1.69
C LEU A 37 9.06 -7.69 1.88
N ARG A 38 9.62 -7.41 3.06
CA ARG A 38 11.00 -7.81 3.39
C ARG A 38 11.17 -9.32 3.50
N THR A 39 10.25 -10.02 4.17
CA THR A 39 10.35 -11.47 4.37
C THR A 39 10.00 -12.25 3.11
N SER A 40 9.05 -11.76 2.30
CA SER A 40 8.44 -12.53 1.21
C SER A 40 8.95 -12.16 -0.18
N GLY A 41 9.65 -11.03 -0.31
CA GLY A 41 10.03 -10.47 -1.61
C GLY A 41 8.85 -9.80 -2.34
N PRO A 42 8.96 -9.62 -3.67
CA PRO A 42 7.96 -8.91 -4.46
C PRO A 42 6.58 -9.59 -4.42
N LEU A 43 5.54 -8.87 -4.01
CA LEU A 43 4.16 -9.38 -3.93
C LEU A 43 3.17 -8.42 -4.59
N ASN A 44 2.06 -8.96 -5.11
CA ASN A 44 0.95 -8.15 -5.62
C ASN A 44 0.02 -7.68 -4.48
N LEU A 45 -0.88 -6.74 -4.78
CA LEU A 45 -1.81 -6.16 -3.80
C LEU A 45 -2.68 -7.23 -3.12
N LYS A 46 -3.13 -8.25 -3.85
CA LYS A 46 -4.00 -9.30 -3.33
C LYS A 46 -3.27 -10.15 -2.29
N ASP A 47 -2.06 -10.59 -2.62
CA ASP A 47 -1.25 -11.44 -1.75
C ASP A 47 -0.82 -10.70 -0.48
N ILE A 48 -0.44 -9.42 -0.61
CA ILE A 48 -0.15 -8.55 0.54
C ILE A 48 -1.40 -8.44 1.42
N SER A 49 -2.56 -8.17 0.83
CA SER A 49 -3.83 -8.02 1.55
C SER A 49 -4.22 -9.28 2.31
N VAL A 50 -4.03 -10.46 1.73
CA VAL A 50 -4.28 -11.75 2.40
C VAL A 50 -3.33 -11.93 3.58
N ARG A 51 -2.03 -11.65 3.40
CA ARG A 51 -1.01 -11.83 4.46
C ARG A 51 -1.21 -10.91 5.65
N VAL A 52 -1.71 -9.69 5.43
CA VAL A 52 -2.02 -8.74 6.53
C VAL A 52 -3.46 -8.86 7.04
N GLY A 53 -4.21 -9.88 6.62
CA GLY A 53 -5.59 -10.13 7.09
C GLY A 53 -6.61 -9.07 6.66
N LYS A 54 -6.42 -8.46 5.49
CA LYS A 54 -7.26 -7.38 4.91
C LYS A 54 -7.80 -7.75 3.52
N ASP A 55 -8.34 -8.96 3.38
CA ASP A 55 -8.81 -9.51 2.11
C ASP A 55 -10.11 -8.88 1.57
N SER A 56 -10.92 -8.27 2.45
CA SER A 56 -12.15 -7.55 2.10
C SER A 56 -11.91 -6.35 1.18
N PHE A 57 -12.95 -5.92 0.45
CA PHE A 57 -12.86 -4.78 -0.48
C PHE A 57 -12.34 -3.50 0.21
N MET A 58 -12.91 -3.15 1.38
CA MET A 58 -12.44 -2.03 2.21
C MET A 58 -11.03 -2.27 2.75
N GLY A 59 -10.70 -3.52 3.11
CA GLY A 59 -9.36 -3.91 3.53
C GLY A 59 -8.31 -3.62 2.47
N ARG A 60 -8.56 -4.04 1.22
CA ARG A 60 -7.68 -3.80 0.07
C ARG A 60 -7.48 -2.32 -0.21
N GLY A 61 -8.52 -1.49 -0.04
CA GLY A 61 -8.41 -0.03 -0.15
C GLY A 61 -7.43 0.56 0.87
N ASN A 62 -7.52 0.11 2.13
CA ASN A 62 -6.58 0.52 3.19
C ASN A 62 -5.14 0.06 2.91
N VAL A 63 -4.97 -1.15 2.37
CA VAL A 63 -3.66 -1.69 1.98
C VAL A 63 -3.07 -0.86 0.83
N ALA A 64 -3.86 -0.54 -0.20
CA ALA A 64 -3.43 0.31 -1.31
C ALA A 64 -3.01 1.71 -0.83
N GLN A 65 -3.76 2.32 0.09
CA GLN A 65 -3.40 3.61 0.68
C GLN A 65 -2.10 3.54 1.51
N ALA A 66 -1.89 2.43 2.23
CA ALA A 66 -0.67 2.20 3.00
C ALA A 66 0.55 1.95 2.10
N LEU A 67 0.38 1.22 0.98
CA LEU A 67 1.41 1.05 -0.04
C LEU A 67 1.80 2.39 -0.67
N GLY A 68 0.83 3.21 -1.07
CA GLY A 68 1.10 4.57 -1.57
C GLY A 68 1.83 5.44 -0.53
N ALA A 69 1.52 5.30 0.75
CA ALA A 69 2.24 5.99 1.82
C ALA A 69 3.70 5.52 1.94
N LEU A 70 3.96 4.20 1.88
CA LEU A 70 5.31 3.61 1.90
C LEU A 70 6.14 4.01 0.67
N GLU A 71 5.53 4.02 -0.51
CA GLU A 71 6.16 4.47 -1.75
C GLU A 71 6.53 5.95 -1.66
N SER A 72 5.62 6.79 -1.13
CA SER A 72 5.87 8.23 -0.95
C SER A 72 7.01 8.57 0.01
N VAL A 73 7.42 7.62 0.86
CA VAL A 73 8.56 7.76 1.79
C VAL A 73 9.78 6.94 1.36
N GLY A 74 9.74 6.35 0.16
CA GLY A 74 10.86 5.62 -0.44
C GLY A 74 11.17 4.26 0.19
N LYS A 75 10.23 3.66 0.92
CA LYS A 75 10.41 2.37 1.60
C LYS A 75 10.06 1.16 0.75
N ILE A 76 9.27 1.36 -0.30
CA ILE A 76 8.92 0.33 -1.26
C ILE A 76 9.02 0.88 -2.67
N LYS A 77 9.15 -0.02 -3.65
CA LYS A 77 9.12 0.29 -5.07
C LYS A 77 8.01 -0.50 -5.74
N THR A 78 7.29 0.16 -6.63
CA THR A 78 6.27 -0.48 -7.48
C THR A 78 6.92 -0.96 -8.78
N ASN A 79 6.79 -2.26 -9.05
CA ASN A 79 7.18 -2.87 -10.31
C ASN A 79 5.92 -2.97 -11.20
N PRO A 80 5.85 -2.18 -12.29
CA PRO A 80 4.66 -2.11 -13.12
C PRO A 80 4.43 -3.41 -13.89
N ALA A 81 3.17 -3.63 -14.29
CA ALA A 81 2.81 -4.71 -15.18
C ALA A 81 3.50 -4.55 -16.56
N PRO A 82 3.93 -5.63 -17.22
CA PRO A 82 4.54 -5.57 -18.55
C PRO A 82 3.63 -4.91 -19.59
N ASP A 83 4.24 -4.21 -20.55
CA ASP A 83 3.51 -3.57 -21.65
C ASP A 83 2.69 -4.59 -22.45
N GLY A 84 1.44 -4.25 -22.75
CA GLY A 84 0.49 -5.13 -23.43
C GLY A 84 -0.41 -5.96 -22.52
N THR A 85 -0.28 -5.88 -21.20
CA THR A 85 -1.22 -6.54 -20.27
C THR A 85 -2.62 -5.91 -20.35
N PRO A 86 -3.70 -6.70 -20.52
CA PRO A 86 -5.07 -6.21 -20.45
C PRO A 86 -5.32 -5.46 -19.13
N GLN A 87 -5.93 -4.27 -19.19
CA GLN A 87 -6.07 -3.37 -18.02
C GLN A 87 -6.64 -4.06 -16.77
N LEU A 88 -7.63 -4.93 -16.93
CA LEU A 88 -8.25 -5.67 -15.83
C LEU A 88 -7.29 -6.64 -15.12
N LYS A 89 -6.26 -7.13 -15.82
CA LYS A 89 -5.26 -8.05 -15.25
C LYS A 89 -4.03 -7.33 -14.70
N LYS A 90 -3.84 -6.04 -15.01
CA LYS A 90 -2.66 -5.28 -14.55
C LYS A 90 -2.49 -5.31 -13.04
N VAL A 91 -3.60 -5.32 -12.30
CA VAL A 91 -3.60 -5.34 -10.83
C VAL A 91 -2.96 -6.61 -10.26
N ASP A 92 -3.03 -7.73 -11.00
CA ASP A 92 -2.39 -9.00 -10.61
C ASP A 92 -0.88 -9.03 -10.94
N PHE A 93 -0.45 -8.21 -11.90
CA PHE A 93 0.95 -8.14 -12.36
C PHE A 93 1.76 -7.03 -11.68
N ILE A 94 1.11 -6.00 -11.14
CA ILE A 94 1.78 -4.97 -10.36
C ILE A 94 2.27 -5.61 -9.06
N THR A 95 3.58 -5.60 -8.87
CA THR A 95 4.21 -6.11 -7.64
C THR A 95 4.89 -4.98 -6.89
N TYR A 96 4.95 -5.11 -5.58
CA TYR A 96 5.59 -4.17 -4.67
C TYR A 96 6.76 -4.86 -3.99
N GLU A 97 7.88 -4.17 -3.85
CA GLU A 97 9.10 -4.68 -3.25
C GLU A 97 9.64 -3.69 -2.21
N ALA A 98 10.20 -4.18 -1.11
CA ALA A 98 10.82 -3.32 -0.11
C ALA A 98 12.14 -2.72 -0.63
N VAL A 99 12.37 -1.44 -0.35
CA VAL A 99 13.61 -0.72 -0.66
C VAL A 99 14.46 -0.72 0.60
N GLY A 100 15.52 -1.52 0.60
CA GLY A 100 16.44 -1.72 1.74
C GLY A 100 16.80 -3.18 1.90
N GLU A 101 18.08 -3.46 2.16
CA GLU A 101 18.73 -4.77 2.16
C GLU A 101 17.86 -5.93 2.65
N LYS A 102 17.83 -7.01 1.87
CA LYS A 102 17.50 -8.35 2.36
C LYS A 102 18.29 -8.58 3.65
N PRO A 103 17.66 -8.91 4.79
CA PRO A 103 18.42 -9.56 5.84
C PRO A 103 18.91 -10.89 5.26
N ASN A 104 20.23 -11.01 5.20
CA ASN A 104 20.94 -12.24 4.83
C ASN A 104 20.71 -13.34 5.86
#